data_AF-A0A831W925-F1
#
_entry.id   AF-A0A831W925-F1
#
_cell.length_a   1.000
_cell.length_b   1.000
_cell.length_c   1.000
_cell.angle_alpha   90.00
_cell.angle_beta   90.00
_cell.angle_gamma   90.00
#
_symmetry.space_group_name_H-M   'P 1'
#
loop_
_entity.id
_entity.type
_entity.pdbx_description
1 polymer ?
#
loop_
_entity_poly.entity_id
_entity_poly.type
_entity_poly.pdbx_seq_one_letter_code
_entity_poly.pdbx_strand_id
1 'polypeptide(L)'
;LDHVNAHKHMHLHPTVLGLILRIGREYGLRAVRLPHEPLRGARCVRPGRWAMQAGWALFLAPWMALLRRRLRRAGMRSNRFLFGLGTSGAMTEETVLRILHCLPEGVCELYFHPATVTAADVALPMPAARHAAELQSLISPRVRAAFESAGIDRVSFSELA
;
A
#
# COMPACT_ATOMS: atom_id res chain seq x y z
N LEU A 1 0.00 8.87 -16.48
CA LEU A 1 -0.20 7.84 -15.44
C LEU A 1 1.18 7.37 -14.99
N ASP A 2 1.52 7.51 -13.71
CA ASP A 2 2.83 7.13 -13.17
C ASP A 2 2.91 5.63 -12.81
N HIS A 3 1.79 5.05 -12.39
CA HIS A 3 1.63 3.61 -12.12
C HIS A 3 0.18 3.14 -12.21
N VAL A 4 -0.02 1.81 -12.19
CA VAL A 4 -1.34 1.19 -12.03
C VAL A 4 -1.47 0.54 -10.66
N ASN A 5 -2.62 0.75 -10.01
CA ASN A 5 -3.13 -0.06 -8.91
C ASN A 5 -4.58 -0.46 -9.22
N ALA A 6 -5.22 -1.22 -8.33
CA ALA A 6 -6.63 -1.59 -8.51
C ALA A 6 -7.36 -1.60 -7.17
N HIS A 7 -8.64 -1.24 -7.19
CA HIS A 7 -9.53 -1.38 -6.03
C HIS A 7 -9.53 -2.84 -5.55
N LYS A 8 -9.57 -3.03 -4.22
CA LYS A 8 -9.41 -4.34 -3.54
C LYS A 8 -8.17 -5.14 -3.98
N HIS A 9 -7.18 -4.49 -4.57
CA HIS A 9 -5.97 -5.11 -5.11
C HIS A 9 -6.27 -6.23 -6.12
N MET A 10 -7.34 -6.08 -6.91
CA MET A 10 -7.76 -7.08 -7.91
C MET A 10 -6.69 -7.43 -8.94
N HIS A 11 -5.67 -6.59 -9.12
CA HIS A 11 -4.50 -6.89 -9.94
C HIS A 11 -3.64 -8.04 -9.39
N LEU A 12 -3.92 -8.57 -8.19
CA LEU A 12 -3.38 -9.84 -7.73
C LEU A 12 -3.96 -11.03 -8.52
N HIS A 13 -5.17 -10.89 -9.06
CA HIS A 13 -5.79 -11.91 -9.90
C HIS A 13 -5.05 -12.02 -11.25
N PRO A 14 -4.64 -13.22 -11.69
CA PRO A 14 -3.79 -13.39 -12.87
C PRO A 14 -4.39 -12.84 -14.17
N THR A 15 -5.72 -12.95 -14.33
CA THR A 15 -6.43 -12.41 -15.50
C THR A 15 -6.41 -10.88 -15.51
N VAL A 16 -6.71 -10.24 -14.38
CA VAL A 16 -6.73 -8.78 -14.26
C VAL A 16 -5.33 -8.22 -14.50
N LEU A 17 -4.31 -8.84 -13.90
CA LEU A 17 -2.92 -8.48 -14.17
C LEU A 17 -2.55 -8.63 -15.65
N GLY A 18 -2.97 -9.74 -16.28
CA GLY A 18 -2.71 -9.97 -17.70
C GLY A 18 -3.30 -8.88 -18.58
N LEU A 19 -4.53 -8.44 -18.29
CA LEU A 19 -5.18 -7.33 -18.99
C LEU A 19 -4.44 -6.01 -18.76
N ILE A 20 -4.07 -5.71 -17.51
CA ILE A 20 -3.30 -4.50 -17.16
C ILE A 20 -1.98 -4.44 -17.94
N LEU A 21 -1.22 -5.54 -17.95
CA LEU A 21 0.09 -5.55 -18.62
C LEU A 21 -0.05 -5.47 -20.14
N ARG A 22 -1.03 -6.15 -20.73
CA ARG A 22 -1.27 -6.14 -22.18
C ARG A 22 -1.69 -4.76 -22.66
N ILE A 23 -2.73 -4.18 -22.04
CA ILE A 23 -3.30 -2.89 -22.44
C ILE A 23 -2.37 -1.77 -22.02
N GLY A 24 -1.88 -1.78 -20.78
CA GLY A 24 -1.08 -0.69 -20.21
C GLY A 24 0.20 -0.41 -21.00
N ARG A 25 0.79 -1.43 -21.64
CA ARG A 25 1.95 -1.24 -22.53
C ARG A 25 1.67 -0.24 -23.65
N GLU A 26 0.47 -0.27 -24.23
CA GLU A 26 0.07 0.65 -25.31
C GLU A 26 -0.06 2.11 -24.81
N TYR A 27 -0.26 2.29 -23.51
CA TYR A 27 -0.38 3.59 -22.84
C TYR A 27 0.88 4.01 -22.08
N GLY A 28 2.01 3.33 -22.31
CA GLY A 28 3.29 3.66 -21.67
C GLY A 28 3.36 3.31 -20.19
N LEU A 29 2.63 2.30 -19.73
CA LEU A 29 2.71 1.79 -18.35
C LEU A 29 4.14 1.36 -18.01
N ARG A 30 4.70 1.90 -16.93
CA ARG A 30 6.05 1.58 -16.45
C ARG A 30 6.07 0.95 -15.05
N ALA A 31 5.03 1.15 -14.26
CA ALA A 31 4.99 0.69 -12.89
C ALA A 31 3.62 0.15 -12.47
N VAL A 32 3.64 -0.88 -11.61
CA VAL A 32 2.44 -1.48 -11.03
C VAL A 32 2.66 -1.67 -9.54
N ARG A 33 1.66 -1.33 -8.73
CA ARG A 33 1.67 -1.59 -7.28
C ARG A 33 1.83 -3.08 -7.00
N LEU A 34 2.67 -3.39 -6.03
CA LEU A 34 2.79 -4.69 -5.39
C LEU A 34 2.11 -4.63 -4.01
N PRO A 35 0.96 -5.30 -3.80
CA PRO A 35 0.18 -5.22 -2.55
C PRO A 35 0.77 -6.16 -1.49
N HIS A 36 2.05 -5.97 -1.15
CA HIS A 36 2.76 -6.80 -0.19
C HIS A 36 2.96 -6.10 1.16
N GLU A 37 2.11 -6.42 2.13
CA GLU A 37 2.30 -5.95 3.51
C GLU A 37 3.20 -6.93 4.31
N PRO A 38 4.39 -6.49 4.79
CA PRO A 38 5.30 -7.37 5.49
C PRO A 38 4.81 -7.67 6.91
N LEU A 39 4.99 -8.91 7.38
CA LEU A 39 4.56 -9.34 8.72
C LEU A 39 5.21 -8.54 9.85
N ARG A 40 6.47 -8.11 9.66
CA ARG A 40 7.15 -7.22 10.61
C ARG A 40 6.41 -5.89 10.75
N GLY A 41 5.95 -5.33 9.62
CA GLY A 41 5.13 -4.11 9.59
C GLY A 41 3.79 -4.31 10.30
N ALA A 42 3.09 -5.40 9.98
CA ALA A 42 1.86 -5.79 10.65
C ALA A 42 2.00 -5.87 12.19
N ARG A 43 3.07 -6.51 12.69
CA ARG A 43 3.36 -6.63 14.13
C ARG A 43 3.63 -5.28 14.79
N CYS A 44 4.38 -4.41 14.12
CA CYS A 44 4.72 -3.08 14.60
C CYS A 44 3.48 -2.18 14.76
N VAL A 45 2.54 -2.26 13.81
CA VAL A 45 1.36 -1.38 13.79
C VAL A 45 0.21 -1.94 14.63
N ARG A 46 -0.03 -3.26 14.59
CA ARG A 46 -1.15 -3.92 15.29
C ARG A 46 -0.68 -5.16 16.07
N PRO A 47 0.01 -4.98 17.21
CA PRO A 47 0.33 -6.10 18.09
C PRO A 47 -0.99 -6.79 18.52
N GLY A 48 -1.10 -8.09 18.26
CA GLY A 48 -2.29 -8.91 18.58
C GLY A 48 -3.15 -9.36 17.39
N ARG A 49 -3.04 -8.76 16.19
CA ARG A 49 -3.75 -9.24 14.97
C ARG A 49 -2.83 -9.81 13.88
N TRP A 50 -1.54 -9.90 14.16
CA TRP A 50 -0.53 -10.34 13.21
C TRP A 50 -0.71 -11.80 12.75
N ALA A 51 -1.29 -12.68 13.57
CA ALA A 51 -1.47 -14.10 13.23
C ALA A 51 -2.46 -14.28 12.07
N MET A 52 -3.57 -13.52 12.09
CA MET A 52 -4.54 -13.51 11.00
C MET A 52 -3.90 -12.97 9.71
N GLN A 53 -3.11 -11.90 9.80
CA GLN A 53 -2.36 -11.37 8.66
C GLN A 53 -1.32 -12.37 8.13
N ALA A 54 -0.66 -13.12 9.02
CA ALA A 54 0.25 -14.19 8.62
C ALA A 54 -0.47 -15.31 7.86
N GLY A 55 -1.66 -15.72 8.32
CA GLY A 55 -2.51 -16.66 7.61
C GLY A 55 -2.87 -16.18 6.20
N TRP A 56 -3.33 -14.94 6.06
CA TRP A 56 -3.61 -14.33 4.75
C TRP A 56 -2.37 -14.21 3.86
N ALA A 57 -1.23 -13.80 4.42
CA ALA A 57 0.01 -13.69 3.68
C ALA A 57 0.49 -15.05 3.14
N LEU A 58 0.34 -16.12 3.93
CA LEU A 58 0.65 -17.48 3.50
C LEU A 58 -0.32 -17.95 2.42
N PHE A 59 -1.62 -17.73 2.62
CA PHE A 59 -2.66 -18.10 1.66
C PHE A 59 -2.44 -17.41 0.31
N LEU A 60 -2.11 -16.11 0.31
CA LEU A 60 -1.91 -15.33 -0.92
C LEU A 60 -0.49 -15.45 -1.50
N ALA A 61 0.43 -16.17 -0.84
CA ALA A 61 1.82 -16.27 -1.26
C ALA A 61 2.01 -16.74 -2.72
N PRO A 62 1.28 -17.76 -3.24
CA PRO A 62 1.41 -18.19 -4.63
C PRO A 62 1.05 -17.09 -5.63
N TRP A 63 -0.05 -16.37 -5.39
CA TRP A 63 -0.48 -15.26 -6.25
C TRP A 63 0.47 -14.08 -6.18
N MET A 64 0.97 -13.76 -4.98
CA MET A 64 1.99 -12.73 -4.80
C MET A 64 3.29 -13.08 -5.54
N ALA A 65 3.72 -14.34 -5.51
CA ALA A 65 4.88 -14.81 -6.25
C ALA A 65 4.66 -14.74 -7.77
N LEU A 66 3.48 -15.13 -8.24
CA LEU A 66 3.10 -15.04 -9.66
C LEU A 66 3.05 -13.58 -10.15
N LEU A 67 2.43 -12.68 -9.38
CA LEU A 67 2.39 -11.24 -9.63
C LEU A 67 3.81 -10.70 -9.78
N ARG A 68 4.67 -10.90 -8.78
CA ARG A 68 6.09 -10.48 -8.84
C ARG A 68 6.80 -11.01 -10.08
N ARG A 69 6.63 -12.30 -10.40
CA ARG A 69 7.28 -12.92 -11.56
C ARG A 69 6.80 -12.31 -12.87
N ARG A 70 5.51 -12.01 -13.00
CA ARG A 70 4.93 -11.39 -14.20
C ARG A 70 5.34 -9.93 -14.35
N LEU A 71 5.36 -9.15 -13.26
CA LEU A 71 5.86 -7.78 -13.27
C LEU A 71 7.32 -7.71 -13.73
N ARG A 72 8.20 -8.54 -13.14
CA ARG A 72 9.62 -8.60 -13.54
C ARG A 72 9.78 -8.96 -15.02
N ARG A 73 9.03 -9.96 -15.51
CA ARG A 73 9.10 -10.37 -16.92
C ARG A 73 8.61 -9.30 -17.88
N ALA A 74 7.63 -8.51 -17.46
CA ALA A 74 7.13 -7.39 -18.25
C ALA A 74 8.00 -6.13 -18.14
N GLY A 75 9.10 -6.16 -17.37
CA GLY A 75 9.94 -4.99 -17.13
C GLY A 75 9.24 -3.89 -16.32
N MET A 76 8.22 -4.24 -15.53
CA MET A 76 7.47 -3.28 -14.72
C MET A 76 8.20 -2.98 -13.41
N ARG A 77 8.27 -1.71 -13.06
CA ARG A 77 8.69 -1.22 -11.75
C ARG A 77 7.59 -1.45 -10.72
N SER A 78 7.95 -1.61 -9.45
CA SER A 78 6.99 -1.78 -8.36
C SER A 78 7.60 -1.36 -7.03
N ASN A 79 6.76 -0.96 -6.08
CA ASN A 79 7.15 -0.88 -4.68
C ASN A 79 7.56 -2.27 -4.15
N ARG A 80 8.37 -2.29 -3.10
CA ARG A 80 8.79 -3.51 -2.43
C ARG A 80 7.79 -3.95 -1.37
N PHE A 81 7.31 -2.98 -0.60
CA PHE A 81 6.36 -3.17 0.49
C PHE A 81 5.22 -2.17 0.39
N LEU A 82 4.06 -2.56 0.91
CA LEU A 82 2.89 -1.71 1.05
C LEU A 82 2.39 -1.79 2.48
N PHE A 83 2.14 -0.64 3.10
CA PHE A 83 1.62 -0.53 4.45
C PHE A 83 0.23 0.11 4.42
N GLY A 84 -0.67 -0.36 5.27
CA GLY A 84 -2.03 0.16 5.37
C GLY A 84 -3.11 -0.80 4.89
N LEU A 85 -2.77 -2.04 4.51
CA LEU A 85 -3.78 -3.06 4.22
C LEU A 85 -4.47 -3.50 5.51
N GLY A 86 -3.67 -3.86 6.52
CA GLY A 86 -4.17 -4.29 7.82
C GLY A 86 -4.82 -3.18 8.64
N THR A 87 -4.57 -1.92 8.31
CA THR A 87 -5.14 -0.72 8.94
C THR A 87 -5.93 0.12 7.94
N SER A 88 -6.48 -0.50 6.90
CA SER A 88 -7.27 0.18 5.87
C SER A 88 -8.40 0.99 6.50
N GLY A 89 -8.43 2.30 6.26
CA GLY A 89 -9.41 3.22 6.86
C GLY A 89 -9.04 3.70 8.27
N ALA A 90 -7.91 3.28 8.83
CA ALA A 90 -7.42 3.65 10.15
C ALA A 90 -5.96 4.09 10.14
N MET A 91 -5.46 4.68 9.03
CA MET A 91 -4.11 5.26 8.94
C MET A 91 -4.03 6.64 9.62
N THR A 92 -4.29 6.66 10.94
CA THR A 92 -4.19 7.88 11.76
C THR A 92 -2.74 8.34 11.93
N GLU A 93 -2.54 9.52 12.51
CA GLU A 93 -1.20 10.06 12.80
C GLU A 93 -0.36 9.06 13.60
N GLU A 94 -0.92 8.45 14.64
CA GLU A 94 -0.22 7.48 15.49
C GLU A 94 0.16 6.21 14.71
N THR A 95 -0.74 5.75 13.83
CA THR A 95 -0.49 4.60 12.97
C THR A 95 0.65 4.89 11.99
N VAL A 96 0.64 6.05 11.33
CA VAL A 96 1.71 6.46 10.41
C VAL A 96 3.04 6.58 11.14
N LEU A 97 3.09 7.27 12.29
CA LEU A 97 4.31 7.41 13.07
C LEU A 97 4.90 6.04 13.50
N ARG A 98 4.05 5.07 13.87
CA ARG A 98 4.48 3.70 14.14
C ARG A 98 5.06 3.02 12.90
N ILE A 99 4.42 3.15 11.74
CA ILE A 99 4.92 2.60 10.48
C ILE A 99 6.31 3.15 10.18
N LEU A 100 6.51 4.47 10.27
CA LEU A 100 7.78 5.12 9.98
C LEU A 100 8.92 4.56 10.84
N HIS A 101 8.65 4.25 12.11
CA HIS A 101 9.65 3.66 13.01
C HIS A 101 10.09 2.23 12.63
N CYS A 102 9.31 1.52 11.82
CA CYS A 102 9.59 0.12 11.48
C CYS A 102 9.65 -0.16 9.97
N LEU A 103 9.79 0.90 9.16
CA LEU A 103 9.98 0.76 7.72
C LEU A 103 11.23 -0.09 7.43
N PRO A 104 11.11 -1.12 6.57
CA PRO A 104 12.26 -1.84 6.05
C PRO A 104 12.93 -1.02 4.93
N GLU A 105 14.16 -1.39 4.59
CA GLU A 105 14.87 -0.80 3.45
C GLU A 105 14.19 -1.11 2.10
N GLY A 106 14.17 -0.08 1.26
CA GLY A 106 13.64 -0.11 -0.10
C GLY A 106 12.34 0.69 -0.26
N VAL A 107 11.75 0.62 -1.46
CA VAL A 107 10.56 1.40 -1.82
C VAL A 107 9.34 0.89 -1.04
N CYS A 108 8.86 1.70 -0.11
CA CYS A 108 7.67 1.44 0.68
C CYS A 108 6.54 2.37 0.24
N GLU A 109 5.37 1.80 -0.02
CA GLU A 109 4.16 2.55 -0.31
C GLU A 109 3.26 2.58 0.93
N LEU A 110 2.82 3.76 1.36
CA LEU A 110 1.80 3.89 2.39
C LEU A 110 0.44 4.10 1.70
N TYR A 111 -0.53 3.24 2.00
CA TYR A 111 -1.85 3.21 1.40
C TYR A 111 -2.90 3.81 2.34
N PHE A 112 -3.66 4.77 1.81
CA PHE A 112 -4.67 5.53 2.54
C PHE A 112 -6.00 5.58 1.78
N HIS A 113 -7.04 6.01 2.48
CA HIS A 113 -8.37 6.42 2.03
C HIS A 113 -8.70 7.79 2.68
N PRO A 114 -7.94 8.85 2.38
CA PRO A 114 -8.19 10.15 2.99
C PRO A 114 -9.48 10.76 2.40
N ALA A 115 -10.30 11.34 3.25
CA ALA A 115 -11.46 12.14 2.82
C ALA A 115 -11.73 13.24 3.84
N THR A 116 -12.34 14.35 3.41
CA THR A 116 -12.76 15.43 4.31
C THR A 116 -13.94 15.03 5.19
N VAL A 117 -14.81 14.17 4.67
CA VAL A 117 -15.97 13.60 5.38
C VAL A 117 -16.11 12.12 5.04
N THR A 118 -16.56 11.32 6.00
CA THR A 118 -17.01 9.95 5.73
C THR A 118 -18.47 10.00 5.30
N ALA A 119 -18.73 9.91 3.98
CA ALA A 119 -20.09 9.84 3.48
C ALA A 119 -20.78 8.55 3.95
N ALA A 120 -22.09 8.58 4.19
CA ALA A 120 -22.83 7.48 4.81
C ALA A 120 -22.81 6.18 3.98
N ASP A 121 -22.81 6.32 2.65
CA ASP A 121 -22.67 5.25 1.67
C ASP A 121 -21.26 4.61 1.67
N VAL A 122 -20.22 5.40 1.90
CA VAL A 122 -18.83 4.94 2.08
C VAL A 122 -18.61 4.31 3.46
N ALA A 123 -19.35 4.75 4.48
CA ALA A 123 -19.28 4.21 5.83
C ALA A 123 -19.76 2.76 5.93
N LEU A 124 -20.78 2.37 5.16
CA LEU A 124 -21.38 1.03 5.22
C LEU A 124 -20.37 -0.13 5.01
N PRO A 125 -19.52 -0.12 3.96
CA PRO A 125 -18.50 -1.16 3.78
C PRO A 125 -17.30 -1.02 4.72
N MET A 126 -17.11 0.12 5.39
CA MET A 126 -16.02 0.35 6.35
C MET A 126 -16.49 1.14 7.59
N PRO A 127 -17.30 0.54 8.49
CA PRO A 127 -17.95 1.29 9.58
C PRO A 127 -16.97 1.90 10.60
N ALA A 128 -15.77 1.33 10.70
CA ALA A 128 -14.71 1.81 11.58
C ALA A 128 -13.72 2.76 10.88
N ALA A 129 -14.00 3.19 9.64
CA ALA A 129 -13.10 4.07 8.91
C ALA A 129 -13.08 5.49 9.49
N ARG A 130 -11.87 5.99 9.68
CA ARG A 130 -11.54 7.33 10.17
C ARG A 130 -10.94 8.15 9.03
N HIS A 131 -11.65 8.28 7.91
CA HIS A 131 -11.14 8.93 6.69
C HIS A 131 -10.65 10.36 6.90
N ALA A 132 -11.36 11.14 7.73
CA ALA A 132 -10.90 12.47 8.14
C ALA A 132 -9.58 12.40 8.92
N ALA A 133 -9.40 11.42 9.81
CA ALA A 133 -8.14 11.24 10.54
C ALA A 133 -7.00 10.78 9.62
N GLU A 134 -7.29 10.03 8.56
CA GLU A 134 -6.29 9.71 7.53
C GLU A 134 -5.87 10.94 6.73
N LEU A 135 -6.81 11.83 6.40
CA LEU A 135 -6.46 13.10 5.77
C LEU A 135 -5.60 13.95 6.72
N GLN A 136 -5.95 14.01 8.01
CA GLN A 136 -5.17 14.75 9.01
C GLN A 136 -3.75 14.18 9.18
N SER A 137 -3.56 12.87 9.08
CA SER A 137 -2.22 12.26 9.18
C SER A 137 -1.31 12.66 8.00
N LEU A 138 -1.88 12.82 6.79
CA LEU A 138 -1.13 13.26 5.61
C LEU A 138 -0.67 14.72 5.67
N ILE A 139 -1.37 15.57 6.41
CA ILE A 139 -1.03 17.00 6.58
C ILE A 139 -0.39 17.30 7.94
N SER A 140 -0.14 16.28 8.77
CA SER A 140 0.41 16.45 10.11
C SER A 140 1.85 16.98 10.07
N PRO A 141 2.16 18.08 10.79
CA PRO A 141 3.54 18.53 10.99
C PRO A 141 4.41 17.48 11.70
N ARG A 142 3.82 16.67 12.59
CA ARG A 142 4.55 15.61 13.32
C ARG A 142 4.96 14.48 12.39
N VAL A 143 4.08 14.08 11.47
CA VAL A 143 4.40 13.08 10.44
C VAL A 143 5.51 13.60 9.53
N ARG A 144 5.41 14.85 9.07
CA ARG A 144 6.46 15.49 8.26
C ARG A 144 7.82 15.48 8.97
N ALA A 145 7.87 15.92 10.23
CA ALA A 145 9.12 15.92 11.00
C ALA A 145 9.68 14.50 11.18
N ALA A 146 8.81 13.49 11.34
CA ALA A 146 9.25 12.10 11.44
C ALA A 146 9.91 11.60 10.13
N PHE A 147 9.33 11.91 8.95
CA PHE A 147 9.96 11.60 7.66
C PHE A 147 11.35 12.24 7.54
N GLU A 148 11.47 13.52 7.89
CA GLU A 148 12.74 14.27 7.84
C GLU A 148 13.79 13.68 8.79
N SER A 149 13.40 13.42 10.05
CA SER A 149 14.30 12.86 11.06
C SER A 149 14.80 11.45 10.74
N ALA A 150 13.98 10.66 10.02
CA ALA A 150 14.31 9.31 9.62
C ALA A 150 15.09 9.25 8.30
N GLY A 151 15.36 10.39 7.64
CA GLY A 151 16.03 10.44 6.34
C GLY A 151 15.26 9.70 5.25
N ILE A 152 13.92 9.71 5.31
CA ILE A 152 13.08 8.99 4.36
C ILE A 152 12.80 9.89 3.16
N ASP A 153 13.32 9.51 2.01
CA ASP A 153 13.01 10.16 0.74
C ASP A 153 11.59 9.82 0.28
N ARG A 154 10.86 10.85 -0.13
CA ARG A 154 9.53 10.72 -0.75
C ARG A 154 9.72 10.66 -2.25
N VAL A 155 9.22 9.61 -2.87
CA VAL A 155 9.34 9.36 -4.32
C VAL A 155 7.98 9.08 -4.94
N SER A 156 7.83 9.46 -6.20
CA SER A 156 6.72 9.03 -7.06
C SER A 156 7.05 7.70 -7.77
N PHE A 157 6.03 7.01 -8.27
CA PHE A 157 6.28 5.78 -9.04
C PHE A 157 7.02 6.03 -10.37
N SER A 158 6.90 7.24 -10.93
CA SER A 158 7.63 7.65 -12.13
C SER A 158 9.15 7.74 -11.92
N GLU A 159 9.59 7.97 -10.69
CA GLU A 159 11.00 8.12 -10.31
C GLU A 159 11.69 6.81 -9.93
N LEU A 160 10.92 5.71 -9.81
CA LEU A 160 11.52 4.39 -9.58
C LEU A 160 12.44 4.05 -10.75
N ALA A 161 13.62 3.49 -10.46
CA ALA A 161 14.59 3.05 -11.46
C ALA A 161 14.12 1.75 -12.16
#